data_AF-A0A081A789-F1
#
_entry.id   AF-A0A081A789-F1
#
_cell.length_a   1.000
_cell.length_b   1.000
_cell.length_c   1.000
_cell.angle_alpha   90.00
_cell.angle_beta   90.00
_cell.angle_gamma   90.00
#
_symmetry.space_group_name_H-M   'P 1'
#
loop_
_entity.id
_entity.type
_entity.pdbx_description
1 polymer ?
#
loop_
_entity_poly.entity_id
_entity_poly.type
_entity_poly.pdbx_seq_one_letter_code
_entity_poly.pdbx_strand_id
1 'polypeptide(L)'
;MLLSGYSLEGGVLYYRPSALKAFGMLKMEEEGSEYLIMHKLHWPRDNLIGIGVITGARVEPCNERPCTGIVSFLDRRLGDTSSRAELCLDSSKKCMIRILAISE
;
A
#
# COMPACT_ATOMS: atom_id res chain seq x y z
N MET A 1 -14.68 15.87 -6.66
CA MET A 1 -13.25 15.92 -7.05
C MET A 1 -12.62 14.57 -6.81
N LEU A 2 -12.01 13.97 -7.85
CA LEU A 2 -11.57 12.57 -7.89
C LEU A 2 -10.31 12.23 -7.04
N LEU A 3 -9.69 13.22 -6.38
CA LEU A 3 -8.38 13.07 -5.71
C LEU A 3 -8.42 13.27 -4.18
N SER A 4 -9.59 13.20 -3.53
CA SER A 4 -9.68 13.45 -2.08
C SER A 4 -8.79 12.52 -1.22
N GLY A 5 -8.48 11.33 -1.74
CA GLY A 5 -7.63 10.33 -1.11
C GLY A 5 -6.12 10.50 -1.33
N TYR A 6 -5.70 11.47 -2.13
CA TYR A 6 -4.29 11.64 -2.51
C TYR A 6 -3.74 13.02 -2.10
N SER A 7 -2.43 13.11 -1.95
CA SER A 7 -1.69 14.37 -1.79
C SER A 7 -0.46 14.36 -2.69
N LEU A 8 -0.27 15.42 -3.47
CA LEU A 8 0.92 15.64 -4.28
C LEU A 8 1.85 16.62 -3.55
N GLU A 9 3.04 16.18 -3.18
CA GLU A 9 4.05 16.99 -2.48
C GLU A 9 5.41 16.78 -3.15
N GLY A 10 6.07 17.86 -3.59
CA GLY A 10 7.40 17.79 -4.20
C GLY A 10 7.48 16.88 -5.44
N GLY A 11 6.40 16.79 -6.23
CA GLY A 11 6.30 15.90 -7.39
C GLY A 11 6.05 14.43 -7.06
N VAL A 12 5.84 14.09 -5.78
CA VAL A 12 5.54 12.73 -5.32
C VAL A 12 4.08 12.62 -4.91
N LEU A 13 3.41 11.58 -5.41
CA LEU A 13 2.01 11.30 -5.08
C LEU A 13 1.95 10.34 -3.89
N TYR A 14 1.19 10.72 -2.87
CA TYR A 14 0.95 9.91 -1.68
C TYR A 14 -0.55 9.60 -1.54
N TYR A 15 -0.85 8.40 -1.08
CA TYR A 15 -2.12 8.07 -0.46
C TYR A 15 -2.21 8.69 0.93
N ARG A 16 -3.33 9.35 1.20
CA ARG A 16 -3.64 9.87 2.54
C ARG A 16 -4.05 8.72 3.47
N PRO A 17 -3.86 8.89 4.80
CA PRO A 17 -4.33 7.92 5.79
C PRO A 17 -5.80 7.52 5.62
N SER A 18 -6.69 8.47 5.30
CA SER A 18 -8.10 8.21 5.08
C SER A 18 -8.37 7.28 3.91
N ALA A 19 -7.61 7.40 2.80
CA ALA A 19 -7.72 6.51 1.66
C ALA A 19 -7.20 5.11 1.99
N LEU A 20 -6.06 5.02 2.67
CA LEU A 20 -5.46 3.75 3.08
C LEU A 20 -6.44 2.97 3.99
N LYS A 21 -7.07 3.65 4.96
CA LYS A 21 -8.13 3.07 5.79
C LYS A 21 -9.34 2.61 4.97
N ALA A 22 -9.79 3.42 4.00
CA ALA A 22 -10.92 3.07 3.13
C ALA A 22 -10.61 1.85 2.23
N PHE A 23 -9.35 1.63 1.87
CA PHE A 23 -8.90 0.44 1.15
C PHE A 23 -8.66 -0.79 2.04
N GLY A 24 -8.92 -0.68 3.35
CA GLY A 24 -8.66 -1.77 4.29
C GLY A 24 -7.17 -2.03 4.53
N MET A 25 -6.31 -1.04 4.26
CA MET A 25 -4.88 -1.13 4.54
C MET A 25 -4.63 -0.79 6.01
N LEU A 26 -3.84 -1.63 6.66
CA LEU A 26 -3.47 -1.52 8.07
C LEU A 26 -1.95 -1.59 8.23
N LYS A 27 -1.47 -1.27 9.43
CA LYS A 27 -0.07 -1.44 9.83
C LYS A 27 0.05 -2.65 10.75
N MET A 28 1.04 -3.49 10.52
CA MET A 28 1.52 -4.47 11.51
C MET A 28 2.90 -4.07 12.00
N GLU A 29 3.12 -4.16 13.31
CA GLU A 29 4.44 -4.01 13.92
C GLU A 29 4.91 -5.35 14.47
N GLU A 30 6.06 -5.82 13.97
CA GLU A 30 6.65 -7.11 14.34
C GLU A 30 8.18 -6.95 14.40
N GLU A 31 8.78 -7.32 15.53
CA GLU A 31 10.24 -7.30 15.74
C GLU A 31 10.89 -5.94 15.38
N GLY A 32 10.21 -4.84 15.67
CA GLY A 32 10.68 -3.48 15.36
C GLY A 32 10.53 -3.05 13.90
N SER A 33 9.96 -3.90 13.04
CA SER A 33 9.64 -3.60 11.64
C SER A 33 8.17 -3.25 11.47
N GLU A 34 7.88 -2.26 10.64
CA GLU A 34 6.52 -1.90 10.24
C GLU A 34 6.18 -2.54 8.89
N TYR A 35 5.05 -3.22 8.80
CA TYR A 35 4.56 -3.84 7.58
C TYR A 35 3.22 -3.24 7.16
N LEU A 36 3.02 -3.04 5.86
CA LEU A 36 1.73 -2.78 5.27
C LEU A 36 0.99 -4.11 5.17
N ILE A 37 -0.21 -4.19 5.74
CA ILE A 37 -1.03 -5.39 5.70
C ILE A 37 -2.42 -5.10 5.10
N MET A 38 -3.05 -6.11 4.52
CA MET A 38 -4.46 -6.05 4.11
C MET A 38 -5.16 -7.38 4.34
N HIS A 39 -6.49 -7.37 4.25
CA HIS A 39 -7.29 -8.59 4.20
C HIS A 39 -7.09 -9.34 2.89
N LYS A 40 -6.58 -10.57 2.96
CA LYS A 40 -6.69 -11.54 1.88
C LYS A 40 -8.05 -12.22 1.98
N LEU A 41 -8.96 -11.79 1.12
CA LEU A 41 -10.28 -12.41 0.98
C LEU A 41 -10.12 -13.80 0.35
N HIS A 42 -10.04 -14.83 1.17
CA HIS A 42 -10.13 -16.21 0.75
C HIS A 42 -11.27 -16.87 1.51
N TRP A 43 -12.48 -16.90 0.95
CA TRP A 43 -13.58 -17.65 1.58
C TRP A 43 -13.17 -19.14 1.77
N PRO A 44 -13.24 -19.73 2.99
CA PRO A 44 -13.92 -19.28 4.22
C PRO A 44 -13.00 -18.67 5.32
N ARG A 45 -11.76 -18.29 5.01
CA ARG A 45 -10.81 -17.65 5.94
C ARG A 45 -10.45 -16.23 5.54
N ASP A 46 -10.89 -15.26 6.34
CA ASP A 46 -10.33 -13.91 6.30
C ASP A 46 -9.01 -13.88 7.07
N ASN A 47 -7.91 -13.66 6.36
CA ASN A 47 -6.58 -13.52 6.96
C ASN A 47 -5.99 -12.16 6.62
N LEU A 48 -5.40 -11.49 7.61
CA LEU A 48 -4.51 -10.37 7.35
C LEU A 48 -3.16 -10.90 6.87
N ILE A 49 -2.64 -10.29 5.81
CA ILE A 49 -1.33 -10.61 5.26
C ILE A 49 -0.46 -9.36 5.13
N GLY A 50 0.82 -9.48 5.44
CA GLY A 50 1.82 -8.47 5.11
C GLY A 50 2.17 -8.52 3.63
N ILE A 51 2.14 -7.36 2.98
CA ILE A 51 2.39 -7.20 1.53
C ILE A 51 3.57 -6.27 1.22
N GLY A 52 4.12 -5.59 2.23
CA GLY A 52 5.30 -4.77 2.08
C GLY A 52 5.84 -4.26 3.41
N VAL A 53 7.09 -3.83 3.42
CA VAL A 53 7.77 -3.20 4.56
C VAL A 53 7.65 -1.69 4.45
N ILE A 54 7.19 -1.03 5.51
CA ILE A 54 7.04 0.42 5.57
C ILE A 54 8.35 1.03 6.04
N THR A 55 8.96 1.88 5.21
CA THR A 55 10.13 2.69 5.57
C THR A 55 9.82 4.16 5.33
N GLY A 56 9.57 4.91 6.42
CA GLY A 56 9.09 6.28 6.32
C GLY A 56 7.74 6.34 5.62
N ALA A 57 7.65 7.08 4.51
CA ALA A 57 6.45 7.16 3.67
C ALA A 57 6.43 6.15 2.50
N ARG A 58 7.46 5.30 2.38
CA ARG A 58 7.58 4.33 1.28
C ARG A 58 7.18 2.93 1.73
N VAL A 59 6.79 2.11 0.78
CA VAL A 59 6.53 0.68 0.99
C VAL A 59 7.40 -0.11 0.02
N GLU A 60 8.27 -0.95 0.57
CA GLU A 60 9.06 -1.89 -0.21
C GLU A 60 8.29 -3.22 -0.32
N PRO A 61 8.16 -3.82 -1.52
CA PRO A 61 7.53 -5.13 -1.66
C PRO A 61 8.23 -6.18 -0.79
N CYS A 62 7.46 -7.08 -0.19
CA CYS A 62 7.99 -8.26 0.48
C CYS A 62 7.23 -9.51 0.05
N ASN A 63 7.77 -10.68 0.41
CA ASN A 63 6.97 -11.92 0.33
C ASN A 63 5.72 -11.77 1.21
N GLU A 64 4.62 -12.40 0.81
CA GLU A 64 3.44 -12.45 1.68
C GLU A 64 3.81 -13.07 3.03
N ARG A 65 3.39 -12.42 4.12
CA ARG A 65 3.66 -12.89 5.49
C ARG A 65 2.36 -13.00 6.28
N PRO A 66 2.24 -13.99 7.19
CA PRO A 66 1.12 -14.04 8.11
C PRO A 66 1.14 -12.82 9.04
N CYS A 67 -0.03 -12.39 9.48
CA CYS A 67 -0.15 -11.32 10.46
C CYS A 67 0.05 -11.87 11.87
N THR A 68 1.26 -11.77 12.40
CA THR A 68 1.66 -12.25 13.74
C THR A 68 2.00 -11.13 14.73
N GLY A 69 2.14 -9.89 14.24
CA GLY A 69 2.45 -8.71 15.05
C GLY A 69 1.24 -7.91 15.53
N ILE A 70 1.51 -6.73 16.09
CA ILE A 70 0.48 -5.81 16.59
C ILE A 70 -0.12 -5.03 15.42
N VAL A 71 -1.44 -5.11 15.27
CA VAL A 71 -2.18 -4.42 14.19
C VAL A 71 -2.71 -3.08 14.66
N SER A 72 -2.54 -2.06 13.83
CA SER A 72 -3.07 -0.72 14.07
C SER A 72 -3.44 -0.03 12.75
N PHE A 73 -4.19 1.07 12.85
CA PHE A 73 -4.47 1.90 11.69
C PHE A 73 -3.20 2.61 11.22
N LEU A 74 -3.13 2.80 9.90
CA LEU A 74 -2.06 3.56 9.31
C LEU A 74 -2.42 5.05 9.30
N ASP A 75 -1.78 5.82 10.17
CA ASP A 75 -1.95 7.28 10.28
C ASP A 75 -0.90 8.08 9.47
N ARG A 76 -0.08 7.37 8.69
CA ARG A 76 0.97 7.94 7.84
C ARG A 76 0.54 7.91 6.38
N ARG A 77 0.92 8.95 5.62
CA ARG A 77 0.79 8.95 4.16
C ARG A 77 1.81 8.00 3.53
N LEU A 78 1.42 7.28 2.48
CA LEU A 78 2.30 6.34 1.76
C LEU A 78 2.36 6.68 0.28
N GLY A 79 3.55 6.68 -0.30
CA GLY A 79 3.79 7.04 -1.68
C GLY A 79 5.25 6.87 -2.05
N ASP A 80 5.53 6.88 -3.34
CA ASP A 80 6.89 6.82 -3.84
C ASP A 80 7.05 7.64 -5.13
N THR A 81 8.28 8.04 -5.42
CA THR A 81 8.71 8.58 -6.71
C THR A 81 8.50 7.53 -7.79
N SER A 82 7.70 7.86 -8.82
CA SER A 82 7.32 6.98 -9.94
C SER A 82 8.49 6.37 -10.72
N SER A 83 9.74 6.79 -10.49
CA SER A 83 10.92 6.37 -11.24
C SER A 83 11.40 4.94 -10.98
N ARG A 84 10.80 4.20 -10.03
CA ARG A 84 11.15 2.80 -9.71
C ARG A 84 9.96 1.83 -9.69
N ALA A 85 8.87 2.15 -10.39
CA ALA A 85 7.73 1.24 -10.56
C ALA A 85 8.02 0.04 -11.51
N GLU A 86 9.26 -0.47 -11.53
CA GLU A 86 9.69 -1.57 -12.41
C GLU A 86 9.75 -2.95 -11.74
N LEU A 87 9.41 -3.10 -10.45
CA LEU A 87 9.53 -4.40 -9.78
C LEU A 87 8.23 -4.85 -9.12
N CYS A 88 7.35 -5.43 -9.95
CA CYS A 88 6.57 -6.62 -9.63
C CYS A 88 6.03 -7.21 -10.95
N LEU A 89 6.93 -7.82 -11.73
CA LEU A 89 6.58 -8.58 -12.93
C LEU A 89 7.15 -10.00 -12.86
N ASP A 90 6.61 -10.79 -11.93
CA ASP A 90 6.31 -12.22 -12.09
C ASP A 90 5.59 -12.69 -10.81
N SER A 91 4.36 -13.21 -10.80
CA SER A 91 3.78 -14.20 -11.70
C SER A 91 2.30 -13.89 -12.00
N SER A 92 1.96 -13.86 -13.29
CA SER A 92 0.61 -13.95 -13.85
C SER A 92 -0.46 -12.96 -13.37
N LYS A 93 -0.34 -11.68 -13.80
CA LYS A 93 -1.39 -10.79 -14.37
C LYS A 93 -0.95 -9.33 -14.25
N LYS A 94 -0.46 -8.76 -15.36
CA LYS A 94 -0.20 -7.32 -15.51
C LYS A 94 -1.53 -6.56 -15.37
N CYS A 95 -1.73 -5.83 -14.27
CA CYS A 95 -2.72 -4.74 -14.23
C CYS A 95 -1.97 -3.40 -14.35
N MET A 96 -1.79 -2.94 -15.58
CA MET A 96 -1.37 -1.55 -15.83
C MET A 96 -2.56 -0.64 -15.57
N ILE A 97 -2.54 0.11 -14.46
CA ILE A 97 -3.45 1.24 -14.29
C ILE A 97 -2.82 2.44 -15.00
N ARG A 98 -3.24 2.68 -16.25
CA ARG A 98 -2.94 3.94 -16.94
C ARG A 98 -3.89 5.01 -16.40
N ILE A 99 -3.41 5.86 -15.49
CA ILE A 99 -4.12 7.10 -15.17
C ILE A 99 -3.92 8.03 -16.35
N LEU A 100 -4.91 8.07 -17.24
CA LEU A 100 -5.00 9.11 -18.27
C LEU A 100 -5.36 10.41 -17.54
N ALA A 101 -4.37 11.28 -17.38
CA ALA A 101 -4.64 12.68 -17.07
C ALA A 101 -5.38 13.27 -18.28
N ILE A 102 -6.64 13.63 -18.08
CA ILE A 102 -7.38 14.43 -19.05
C ILE A 102 -6.92 15.87 -18.81
N SER A 103 -6.14 16.41 -19.74
CA SER A 103 -5.86 17.85 -19.81
C SER A 103 -7.03 18.55 -20.51
N GLU A 104 -7.54 19.56 -19.80
CA GLU A 104 -8.47 20.66 -20.18
C GLU A 104 -9.54 20.41 -21.25
#